data_AF-A0A9X6RL71-F1
#
_entry.id   AF-A0A9X6RL71-F1
#
_cell.length_a   1.000
_cell.length_b   1.000
_cell.length_c   1.000
_cell.angle_alpha   90.00
_cell.angle_beta   90.00
_cell.angle_gamma   90.00
#
_symmetry.space_group_name_H-M   'P 1'
#
loop_
_entity.id
_entity.type
_entity.pdbx_description
1 polymer ?
#
loop_
_entity_poly.entity_id
_entity_poly.type
_entity_poly.pdbx_seq_one_letter_code
_entity_poly.pdbx_strand_id
1 'polypeptide(L)'
;MMRRGIYGLYYSAARCKPSQPHYCPKRGIQIHYPDSHRSRPVVKLVESYIHVPSEIPYLATTLARLIDFRAEETGDRVGYVIPFQGIRKTYAEFKVDVEDLACGLIALGLQPGDRLG
;
A
#
# COMPACT_ATOMS: atom_id res chain seq x y z
N MET A 1 -21.38 -19.95 21.72
CA MET A 1 -21.20 -20.71 20.46
C MET A 1 -21.21 -19.70 19.30
N MET A 2 -20.28 -19.84 18.36
CA MET A 2 -20.09 -19.07 17.11
C MET A 2 -19.41 -17.67 17.13
N ARG A 3 -18.07 -17.73 17.12
CA ARG A 3 -17.05 -16.99 16.34
C ARG A 3 -17.11 -15.46 16.23
N ARG A 4 -16.24 -14.80 17.04
CA ARG A 4 -15.73 -13.43 16.83
C ARG A 4 -14.66 -13.45 15.72
N GLY A 5 -14.91 -12.74 14.62
CA GLY A 5 -13.91 -12.47 13.58
C GLY A 5 -12.83 -11.51 14.09
N ILE A 6 -11.58 -11.79 13.73
CA ILE A 6 -10.34 -11.33 14.39
C ILE A 6 -9.69 -10.12 13.66
N TYR A 7 -10.41 -9.41 12.79
CA TYR A 7 -9.82 -8.29 12.03
C TYR A 7 -10.58 -6.99 12.28
N GLY A 8 -10.25 -6.35 13.40
CA GLY A 8 -10.68 -4.99 13.71
C GLY A 8 -9.93 -3.99 12.84
N LEU A 9 -10.66 -3.36 11.93
CA LEU A 9 -10.23 -2.25 11.09
C LEU A 9 -9.80 -1.07 11.98
N TYR A 10 -8.50 -0.77 12.01
CA TYR A 10 -8.00 0.50 12.53
C TYR A 10 -7.91 1.51 11.38
N TYR A 11 -9.04 2.11 11.03
CA TYR A 11 -9.08 3.37 10.29
C TYR A 11 -9.89 4.38 11.11
N SER A 12 -9.19 5.13 11.97
CA SER A 12 -9.78 6.28 12.68
C SER A 12 -9.93 7.43 11.69
N ALA A 13 -11.16 7.65 11.22
CA ALA A 13 -11.53 8.82 10.41
C ALA A 13 -11.60 10.08 11.29
N ALA A 14 -10.45 10.55 11.79
CA ALA A 14 -10.37 11.82 12.50
C ALA A 14 -10.32 12.98 11.48
N ARG A 15 -11.40 13.77 11.42
CA ARG A 15 -11.46 15.05 10.69
C ARG A 15 -10.45 16.02 11.28
N CYS A 16 -9.47 16.45 10.49
CA CYS A 16 -8.40 17.36 10.92
C CYS A 16 -8.92 18.78 11.15
N LYS A 17 -8.69 19.35 12.35
CA LYS A 17 -8.98 20.76 12.67
C LYS A 17 -7.81 21.67 12.23
N PRO A 18 -8.05 22.87 11.67
CA PRO A 18 -7.05 23.60 10.87
C PRO A 18 -6.18 24.60 11.66
N SER A 19 -5.64 24.28 12.84
CA SER A 19 -4.95 25.32 13.64
C SER A 19 -3.64 24.98 14.34
N GLN A 20 -2.92 23.91 13.99
CA GLN A 20 -1.47 23.85 14.29
C GLN A 20 -0.71 23.21 13.12
N PRO A 21 0.63 23.36 13.02
CA PRO A 21 1.44 22.84 11.91
C PRO A 21 1.57 21.32 12.05
N HIS A 22 0.44 20.63 11.95
CA HIS A 22 0.34 19.20 12.06
C HIS A 22 0.53 18.61 10.67
N TYR A 23 1.66 17.93 10.52
CA TYR A 23 1.89 16.80 9.64
C TYR A 23 0.61 16.30 8.96
N CYS A 24 0.45 16.67 7.68
CA CYS A 24 -0.58 16.15 6.81
C CYS A 24 -0.17 14.72 6.42
N PRO A 25 -0.93 13.66 6.76
CA PRO A 25 -0.55 12.31 6.38
C PRO A 25 -0.76 12.23 4.86
N LYS A 26 0.34 12.40 4.12
CA LYS A 26 0.31 12.32 2.67
C LYS A 26 -0.05 10.87 2.30
N ARG A 27 -1.12 10.75 1.51
CA ARG A 27 -1.67 9.53 0.90
C ARG A 27 -0.63 8.87 -0.01
N GLY A 28 0.36 8.20 0.58
CA GLY A 28 1.40 7.44 -0.10
C GLY A 28 2.13 6.54 0.89
N ILE A 29 2.78 5.49 0.39
CA ILE A 29 3.69 4.65 1.18
C ILE A 29 4.86 5.56 1.59
N GLN A 30 4.82 6.07 2.82
CA GLN A 30 5.94 6.79 3.39
C GLN A 30 6.94 5.74 3.89
N ILE A 31 8.07 5.61 3.21
CA ILE A 31 9.22 4.99 3.86
C ILE A 31 9.65 5.99 4.93
N HIS A 32 9.42 5.65 6.20
CA HIS A 32 9.87 6.44 7.32
C HIS A 32 11.41 6.38 7.36
N TYR A 33 12.04 7.35 6.72
CA TYR A 33 13.44 7.64 6.91
C TYR A 33 13.54 8.62 8.09
N PRO A 34 14.22 8.27 9.20
CA PRO A 34 14.48 9.24 10.26
C PRO A 34 15.31 10.40 9.70
N ASP A 35 14.97 11.64 10.08
CA ASP A 35 15.65 12.89 9.65
C ASP A 35 17.15 12.98 10.01
N SER A 36 17.71 11.94 10.64
CA SER A 36 19.07 11.95 11.18
C SER A 36 20.14 11.53 10.17
N HIS A 37 20.09 11.98 8.91
CA HIS A 37 21.30 12.06 8.09
C HIS A 37 22.05 13.35 8.43
N ARG A 38 22.46 13.49 9.71
CA ARG A 38 23.45 14.52 10.04
C ARG A 38 24.72 14.18 9.25
N SER A 39 25.16 15.18 8.49
CA SER A 39 26.46 15.36 7.81
C SER A 39 27.45 14.19 7.83
N ARG A 40 28.05 13.93 6.66
CA ARG A 40 29.18 13.00 6.44
C ARG A 40 30.09 12.96 7.69
N PRO A 41 30.24 11.79 8.35
CA PRO A 41 30.94 11.74 9.62
C PRO A 41 32.39 12.16 9.41
N VAL A 42 32.91 12.98 10.35
CA VAL A 42 34.29 13.51 10.31
C VAL A 42 35.31 12.37 10.43
N VAL A 43 34.89 11.23 10.98
CA VAL A 43 35.66 10.00 11.11
C VAL A 43 35.11 8.90 10.21
N LYS A 44 36.00 8.05 9.70
CA LYS A 44 35.63 6.89 8.88
C LYS A 44 34.80 5.92 9.73
N LEU A 45 33.58 5.62 9.28
CA LEU A 45 32.72 4.63 9.93
C LEU A 45 33.39 3.25 9.89
N VAL A 46 33.33 2.54 11.01
CA VAL A 46 33.76 1.15 11.13
C VAL A 46 32.69 0.21 10.55
N GLU A 47 31.41 0.56 10.73
CA GLU A 47 30.26 -0.20 10.24
C GLU A 47 29.20 0.73 9.64
N SER A 48 28.46 0.25 8.63
CA SER A 48 27.33 0.96 8.03
C SER A 48 26.02 0.31 8.50
N TYR A 49 25.68 0.50 9.78
CA TYR A 49 24.48 -0.07 10.40
C TYR A 49 23.56 1.03 10.92
N ILE A 50 22.27 0.95 10.57
CA ILE A 50 21.21 1.78 11.11
C ILE A 50 19.99 0.89 11.40
N HIS A 51 19.46 0.99 12.61
CA HIS A 51 18.22 0.32 13.00
C HIS A 51 17.36 1.31 13.77
N VAL A 52 16.13 1.50 13.32
CA VAL A 52 15.14 2.34 13.99
C VAL A 52 13.86 1.52 14.15
N PRO A 53 13.31 1.40 15.37
CA PRO A 53 12.03 0.74 15.57
C PRO A 53 10.94 1.52 14.82
N SER A 54 10.16 0.81 14.00
CA SER A 54 9.01 1.40 13.31
C SER A 54 7.77 1.36 14.20
N GLU A 55 7.09 2.49 14.37
CA GLU A 55 5.76 2.56 14.99
C GLU A 55 4.65 2.11 14.02
N ILE A 56 4.96 1.99 12.73
CA ILE A 56 4.03 1.51 11.70
C ILE A 56 4.08 -0.02 11.70
N PRO A 57 2.95 -0.71 11.98
CA PRO A 57 2.90 -2.16 11.98
C PRO A 57 3.03 -2.71 10.56
N TYR A 58 3.61 -3.91 10.46
CA TYR A 58 3.64 -4.64 9.18
C TYR A 58 2.23 -5.03 8.74
N LEU A 59 1.97 -4.89 7.44
CA LEU A 59 0.70 -5.27 6.85
C LEU A 59 0.68 -6.77 6.54
N ALA A 60 0.01 -7.57 7.38
CA ALA A 60 -0.14 -9.02 7.21
C ALA A 60 -1.27 -9.38 6.24
N THR A 61 -1.21 -8.89 4.99
CA THR A 61 -2.23 -9.17 3.96
C THR A 61 -1.60 -9.44 2.59
N THR A 62 -2.37 -10.03 1.68
CA THR A 62 -1.98 -10.18 0.27
C THR A 62 -2.42 -8.97 -0.53
N LEU A 63 -1.74 -8.71 -1.66
CA LEU A 63 -2.13 -7.63 -2.57
C LEU A 63 -3.56 -7.82 -3.11
N ALA A 64 -3.93 -9.04 -3.48
CA ALA A 64 -5.29 -9.36 -3.93
C ALA A 64 -6.34 -8.90 -2.90
N ARG A 65 -6.14 -9.26 -1.63
CA ARG A 65 -7.06 -8.89 -0.55
C ARG A 65 -7.08 -7.39 -0.27
N LEU A 66 -5.97 -6.68 -0.52
CA LEU A 66 -5.92 -5.23 -0.41
C LEU A 66 -6.74 -4.55 -1.51
N ILE A 67 -6.71 -5.10 -2.73
CA ILE A 67 -7.52 -4.62 -3.85
C ILE A 67 -9.00 -4.85 -3.56
N ASP A 68 -9.37 -6.04 -3.09
CA ASP A 68 -10.73 -6.36 -2.64
C ASP A 68 -11.23 -5.35 -1.61
N PHE A 69 -10.44 -5.14 -0.55
CA PHE A 69 -10.78 -4.20 0.51
C PHE A 69 -11.00 -2.77 -0.02
N ARG A 70 -10.16 -2.30 -0.95
CA ARG A 70 -10.29 -0.95 -1.52
C ARG A 70 -11.47 -0.81 -2.47
N ALA A 71 -11.78 -1.86 -3.24
CA ALA A 71 -12.95 -1.91 -4.10
C ALA A 71 -14.25 -1.90 -3.27
N GLU A 72 -14.28 -2.60 -2.13
CA GLU A 72 -15.42 -2.60 -1.20
C GLU A 72 -15.58 -1.26 -0.46
N GLU A 73 -14.50 -0.69 0.06
CA GLU A 73 -14.55 0.55 0.87
C GLU A 73 -14.82 1.79 0.01
N THR A 74 -14.20 1.86 -1.17
CA THR A 74 -14.16 3.07 -2.00
C THR A 74 -14.17 2.76 -3.50
N GLY A 75 -15.01 1.81 -3.92
CA GLY A 75 -15.10 1.32 -5.31
C GLY A 75 -15.19 2.44 -6.35
N ASP A 76 -16.05 3.44 -6.13
CA ASP A 76 -16.30 4.54 -7.07
C ASP A 76 -15.15 5.55 -7.20
N ARG A 77 -14.15 5.49 -6.31
CA ARG A 77 -12.99 6.39 -6.38
C ARG A 77 -12.05 5.93 -7.49
N VAL A 78 -11.42 6.90 -8.15
CA VAL A 78 -10.38 6.64 -9.16
C VAL A 78 -9.24 5.83 -8.52
N GLY A 79 -8.98 4.65 -9.07
CA GLY A 79 -7.88 3.78 -8.68
C GLY A 79 -6.60 4.14 -9.43
N TYR A 80 -6.68 4.26 -10.76
CA TYR A 80 -5.52 4.61 -11.57
C TYR A 80 -5.91 5.42 -12.83
N VAL A 81 -4.91 6.17 -13.35
CA VAL A 81 -5.05 6.99 -14.55
C VAL A 81 -3.79 6.81 -15.40
N ILE A 82 -3.97 6.48 -16.68
CA ILE A 82 -2.89 6.39 -17.67
C ILE A 82 -3.19 7.41 -18.78
N PRO A 83 -2.65 8.64 -18.68
CA PRO A 83 -3.06 9.75 -19.54
C PRO A 83 -2.83 9.49 -21.03
N PHE A 84 -1.68 8.93 -21.39
CA PHE A 84 -1.32 8.69 -22.79
C PHE A 84 -2.18 7.63 -23.48
N GLN A 85 -2.84 6.76 -22.70
CA GLN A 85 -3.80 5.77 -23.20
C GLN A 85 -5.25 6.23 -23.04
N GLY A 86 -5.49 7.42 -22.46
CA GLY A 86 -6.83 7.91 -22.15
C GLY A 86 -7.58 7.06 -21.12
N ILE A 87 -6.88 6.23 -20.33
CA ILE A 87 -7.50 5.32 -19.37
C ILE A 87 -7.65 6.01 -18.02
N ARG A 88 -8.87 5.97 -17.47
CA ARG A 88 -9.19 6.39 -16.12
C ARG A 88 -10.17 5.40 -15.54
N LYS A 89 -9.73 4.63 -14.54
CA LYS A 89 -10.55 3.58 -13.93
C LYS A 89 -10.65 3.72 -12.43
N THR A 90 -11.80 3.33 -11.91
CA THR A 90 -12.15 3.28 -10.49
C THR A 90 -11.54 2.04 -9.82
N TYR A 91 -11.57 1.97 -8.49
CA TYR A 91 -11.09 0.78 -7.77
C TYR A 91 -11.95 -0.46 -8.07
N ALA A 92 -13.25 -0.28 -8.31
CA ALA A 92 -14.14 -1.37 -8.72
C ALA A 92 -13.74 -1.92 -10.11
N GLU A 93 -13.51 -1.06 -11.09
CA GLU A 93 -13.07 -1.47 -12.43
C GLU A 93 -11.66 -2.06 -12.42
N PHE A 94 -10.76 -1.51 -11.61
CA PHE A 94 -9.41 -2.04 -11.44
C PHE A 94 -9.41 -3.48 -10.89
N LYS A 95 -10.32 -3.80 -9.96
CA LYS A 95 -10.48 -5.17 -9.46
C LYS A 95 -10.82 -6.13 -10.60
N VAL A 96 -11.79 -5.76 -11.45
CA VAL A 96 -12.20 -6.55 -12.61
C VAL A 96 -11.02 -6.79 -13.55
N ASP A 97 -10.24 -5.75 -13.87
CA ASP A 97 -9.07 -5.88 -14.74
C ASP A 97 -8.02 -6.87 -14.20
N VAL A 98 -7.81 -6.86 -12.88
CA VAL A 98 -6.86 -7.76 -12.22
C VAL A 98 -7.36 -9.20 -12.24
N GLU A 99 -8.67 -9.42 -12.03
CA GLU A 99 -9.29 -10.74 -12.12
C GLU A 99 -9.23 -11.29 -13.54
N ASP A 100 -9.54 -10.47 -14.55
CA ASP A 100 -9.46 -10.85 -15.97
C ASP A 100 -8.03 -11.21 -16.37
N LEU A 101 -7.05 -10.40 -15.95
CA LEU A 101 -5.63 -10.69 -16.17
C LEU A 101 -5.22 -12.00 -15.49
N ALA A 102 -5.60 -12.21 -14.22
CA ALA A 102 -5.27 -13.43 -13.50
C ALA A 102 -5.88 -14.67 -14.16
N CYS A 103 -7.15 -14.59 -14.58
CA CYS A 103 -7.81 -15.65 -15.34
C CYS A 103 -7.08 -15.95 -16.65
N GLY A 104 -6.67 -14.90 -17.38
CA GLY A 104 -5.88 -15.05 -18.60
C GLY A 104 -4.54 -15.74 -18.38
N LEU A 105 -3.81 -15.35 -17.33
CA LEU A 105 -2.52 -15.98 -16.99
C LEU A 105 -2.69 -17.45 -16.58
N ILE A 106 -3.72 -17.77 -15.80
CA ILE A 106 -4.04 -19.16 -15.45
C ILE A 106 -4.41 -19.97 -16.70
N ALA A 107 -5.19 -19.38 -17.61
CA ALA A 107 -5.58 -20.02 -18.87
C ALA A 107 -4.38 -20.28 -19.80
N LEU A 108 -3.34 -19.44 -19.73
CA LEU A 108 -2.06 -19.66 -20.41
C LEU A 108 -1.20 -20.74 -19.74
N GLY A 109 -1.62 -21.27 -18.59
CA GLY A 109 -0.98 -22.40 -17.90
C GLY A 109 0.01 -22.01 -16.80
N LEU A 110 0.07 -20.73 -16.40
CA LEU A 110 0.99 -20.29 -15.35
C LEU A 110 0.77 -21.05 -14.04
N GLN A 111 1.88 -21.46 -13.43
CA GLN A 111 1.94 -22.11 -12.14
C GLN A 111 2.65 -21.21 -11.10
N PRO A 112 2.34 -21.39 -9.81
CA PRO A 112 3.10 -20.74 -8.75
C PRO A 112 4.60 -21.08 -8.85
N GLY A 113 5.45 -20.05 -8.94
CA GLY A 113 6.90 -20.19 -9.11
C GLY A 113 7.39 -19.82 -10.51
N ASP A 114 6.49 -19.69 -11.49
CA ASP A 114 6.81 -19.20 -12.83
C ASP A 114 7.20 -17.72 -12.81
N ARG A 115 7.99 -17.31 -13.80
CA ARG A 115 8.51 -15.94 -13.93
C ARG A 115 7.91 -15.26 -15.17
N LEU A 116 7.50 -14.01 -15.00
CA LEU A 116 7.05 -13.13 -16.08
C LEU A 116 8.09 -12.02 -16.29
N GLY A 117 8.37 -11.66 -17.54
CA GLY A 117 9.36 -10.64 -17.92
C GLY A 117 9.04 -10.01 -19.26
#